data_AF-A0A2N3Y327-F1
#
_entry.id   AF-A0A2N3Y327-F1
#
_cell.length_a   1.000
_cell.length_b   1.000
_cell.length_c   1.000
_cell.angle_alpha   90.00
_cell.angle_beta   90.00
_cell.angle_gamma   90.00
#
_symmetry.space_group_name_H-M   'P 1'
#
loop_
_entity.id
_entity.type
_entity.pdbx_description
1 polymer ?
#
loop_
_entity_poly.entity_id
_entity_poly.type
_entity_poly.pdbx_seq_one_letter_code
_entity_poly.pdbx_strand_id
1 'polypeptide(L)'
;MPYPCNRCGRVITTQPSMCCGACIRVIDKEAESYARRTMRESDQILAEWRRQDKVLEPKGGCALVILAVAALPLVLTVSDVVRFI
;
A
#
# COMPACT_ATOMS: atom_id res chain seq x y z
N MET A 1 -21.17 -19.34 39.91
CA MET A 1 -20.15 -18.40 40.40
C MET A 1 -20.32 -17.07 39.69
N PRO A 2 -20.28 -15.93 40.38
CA PRO A 2 -20.26 -14.61 39.75
C PRO A 2 -18.90 -14.33 39.10
N TYR A 3 -18.89 -13.81 37.88
CA TYR A 3 -17.67 -13.44 37.15
C TYR A 3 -17.60 -11.91 36.98
N PRO A 4 -16.51 -11.23 37.36
CA PRO A 4 -16.36 -9.80 37.10
C PRO A 4 -15.96 -9.54 35.64
N CYS A 5 -16.54 -8.50 35.02
CA CYS A 5 -16.12 -8.04 33.70
C CYS A 5 -14.78 -7.29 33.78
N ASN A 6 -13.80 -7.67 32.96
CA ASN A 6 -12.46 -7.06 32.98
C ASN A 6 -12.44 -5.59 32.55
N ARG A 7 -13.42 -5.13 31.77
CA ARG A 7 -13.49 -3.75 31.27
C ARG A 7 -14.19 -2.79 32.22
N CYS A 8 -15.30 -3.20 32.84
CA CYS A 8 -16.15 -2.31 33.65
C CYS A 8 -16.35 -2.76 35.10
N GLY A 9 -15.81 -3.92 35.50
CA GLY A 9 -15.97 -4.49 36.85
C GLY A 9 -17.37 -5.02 37.17
N ARG A 10 -18.35 -4.88 36.26
CA ARG A 10 -19.71 -5.38 36.49
C ARG A 10 -19.70 -6.90 36.64
N VAL A 11 -20.34 -7.39 37.69
CA VAL A 11 -20.53 -8.81 37.94
C VAL A 11 -21.58 -9.38 36.99
N ILE A 12 -21.22 -10.43 36.28
CA ILE A 12 -22.07 -11.20 35.38
C ILE A 12 -22.27 -12.61 35.96
N THR A 13 -23.50 -13.09 35.88
CA THR A 13 -23.92 -14.42 36.38
C THR A 13 -24.09 -15.43 35.26
N THR A 14 -24.14 -14.96 34.01
CA THR A 14 -24.11 -15.76 32.78
C THR A 14 -22.68 -16.28 32.51
N GLN A 15 -22.56 -17.25 31.60
CA GLN A 15 -21.34 -17.97 31.20
C GLN A 15 -20.03 -17.17 31.37
N PRO A 16 -18.93 -17.80 31.86
CA PRO A 16 -17.65 -17.14 32.01
C PRO A 16 -17.21 -16.51 30.68
N SER A 17 -17.11 -15.20 30.68
CA SER A 17 -16.65 -14.40 29.54
C SER A 17 -15.76 -13.27 30.07
N MET A 18 -14.77 -12.84 29.28
CA MET A 18 -13.85 -11.77 29.71
C MET A 18 -14.53 -10.41 29.86
N CYS A 19 -15.66 -10.19 29.18
CA CYS A 19 -16.41 -8.93 29.21
C CYS A 19 -17.92 -9.17 29.24
N CYS A 20 -18.66 -8.26 29.89
CA CYS A 20 -20.11 -8.28 29.83
C CYS A 20 -20.60 -7.92 28.42
N GLY A 21 -21.81 -8.35 28.06
CA GLY A 21 -22.36 -8.13 26.71
C GLY A 21 -22.44 -6.64 26.30
N ALA A 22 -22.65 -5.73 27.25
CA ALA A 22 -22.61 -4.30 26.97
C ALA A 22 -21.20 -3.82 26.55
N CYS A 23 -20.16 -4.27 27.27
CA CYS A 23 -18.78 -3.96 26.93
C CYS A 23 -18.37 -4.56 25.58
N ILE A 24 -18.80 -5.80 25.27
CA ILE A 24 -18.51 -6.44 23.98
C ILE A 24 -19.03 -5.58 22.82
N ARG A 25 -20.29 -5.12 22.88
CA ARG A 25 -20.86 -4.25 21.84
C ARG A 25 -20.09 -2.94 21.65
N VAL A 26 -19.51 -2.39 22.72
CA VAL A 26 -18.67 -1.19 22.64
C VAL A 26 -17.33 -1.52 21.97
N ILE A 27 -16.69 -2.64 22.35
CA ILE A 27 -15.46 -3.12 21.72
C ILE A 27 -15.69 -3.33 20.21
N ASP A 28 -16.79 -3.96 19.82
CA ASP A 28 -17.10 -4.21 18.41
C ASP A 28 -17.21 -2.91 17.62
N LYS A 29 -17.92 -1.91 18.17
CA LYS A 29 -18.02 -0.57 17.54
C LYS A 29 -16.68 0.14 17.47
N GLU A 30 -15.86 0.05 18.51
CA GLU A 30 -14.51 0.63 18.54
C GLU A 30 -13.62 -0.03 17.48
N ALA A 31 -13.62 -1.36 17.41
CA ALA A 31 -12.86 -2.14 16.43
C ALA A 31 -13.30 -1.83 14.99
N GLU A 32 -14.60 -1.72 14.74
CA GLU A 32 -15.12 -1.33 13.43
C GLU A 32 -14.68 0.10 13.06
N SER A 33 -14.76 1.04 14.01
CA SER A 33 -14.32 2.43 13.79
C SER A 33 -12.83 2.52 13.51
N TYR A 34 -12.02 1.70 14.17
CA TYR A 34 -10.58 1.59 13.95
C TYR A 34 -10.29 1.04 12.56
N ALA A 35 -10.89 -0.09 12.19
CA ALA A 35 -10.74 -0.69 10.86
C ALA A 35 -11.09 0.30 9.74
N ARG A 36 -12.20 1.04 9.88
CA ARG A 36 -12.60 2.09 8.92
C ARG A 36 -11.57 3.21 8.81
N ARG A 37 -10.94 3.61 9.92
CA ARG A 37 -9.90 4.64 9.91
C ARG A 37 -8.63 4.15 9.22
N THR A 38 -8.17 2.96 9.58
CA THR A 38 -6.97 2.34 8.99
C THR A 38 -7.12 2.14 7.48
N MET A 39 -8.30 1.75 7.00
CA MET A 39 -8.57 1.65 5.56
C MET A 39 -8.47 3.00 4.85
N ARG A 40 -9.01 4.08 5.44
CA ARG A 40 -8.89 5.43 4.86
C ARG A 40 -7.45 5.93 4.81
N GLU A 41 -6.67 5.68 5.86
CA GLU A 41 -5.24 6.03 5.90
C GLU A 41 -4.48 5.25 4.82
N SER A 42 -4.78 3.96 4.66
CA SER A 42 -4.20 3.11 3.61
C SER A 42 -4.55 3.62 2.21
N ASP A 43 -5.80 4.04 1.97
CA ASP A 43 -6.23 4.62 0.69
C ASP A 43 -5.49 5.93 0.36
N GLN A 44 -5.26 6.78 1.37
CA GLN A 44 -4.49 8.02 1.22
C GLN A 44 -3.05 7.74 0.82
N ILE A 45 -2.42 6.78 1.49
CA ILE A 45 -1.07 6.31 1.15
C ILE A 45 -1.06 5.79 -0.29
N LEU A 46 -1.95 4.87 -0.66
CA LEU A 46 -2.00 4.34 -2.03
C LEU A 46 -2.26 5.42 -3.09
N ALA A 47 -3.00 6.48 -2.76
CA ALA A 47 -3.20 7.62 -3.65
C ALA A 47 -1.94 8.51 -3.78
N GLU A 48 -1.15 8.62 -2.72
CA GLU A 48 0.15 9.30 -2.75
C GLU A 48 1.16 8.52 -3.59
N TRP A 49 1.28 7.21 -3.39
CA TRP A 49 2.19 6.35 -4.14
C TRP A 49 1.85 6.35 -5.64
N ARG A 50 0.56 6.25 -6.00
CA ARG A 50 0.12 6.37 -7.40
C ARG A 50 0.46 7.73 -8.03
N ARG A 51 0.57 8.81 -7.24
CA ARG A 51 1.02 10.11 -7.74
C ARG A 51 2.53 10.13 -7.97
N GLN A 52 3.31 9.54 -7.06
CA GLN A 52 4.75 9.42 -7.22
C GLN A 52 5.13 8.55 -8.43
N ASP A 53 4.45 7.42 -8.64
CA ASP A 53 4.69 6.54 -9.80
C ASP A 53 4.45 7.28 -11.13
N LYS A 54 3.40 8.10 -11.22
CA LYS A 54 3.12 8.93 -12.40
C LYS A 54 4.18 10.01 -12.66
N VAL A 55 4.88 10.46 -11.62
CA VAL A 55 6.00 11.41 -11.75
C VAL A 55 7.27 10.67 -12.18
N LEU A 56 7.44 9.43 -11.72
CA LEU A 56 8.59 8.60 -12.02
C LEU A 56 8.51 7.90 -13.38
N GLU A 57 7.33 7.79 -14.02
CA GLU A 57 7.23 7.35 -15.41
C GLU A 57 8.00 8.34 -16.31
N PRO A 58 9.18 7.98 -16.84
CA PRO A 58 9.87 8.85 -17.77
C PRO A 58 9.05 8.79 -19.07
N LYS A 59 8.33 9.87 -19.37
CA LYS A 59 7.55 10.08 -20.60
C LYS A 59 8.36 9.99 -21.91
N GLY A 60 9.58 9.44 -21.90
CA GLY A 60 10.46 9.29 -23.05
C GLY A 60 11.21 7.97 -23.14
N GLY A 61 10.97 6.99 -22.25
CA GLY A 61 11.76 5.74 -22.22
C GLY A 61 11.76 4.96 -23.54
N CYS A 62 10.59 4.82 -24.18
CA CYS A 62 10.51 4.17 -25.50
C CYS A 62 11.17 5.00 -26.61
N ALA A 63 11.05 6.34 -26.57
CA ALA A 63 11.66 7.20 -27.58
C ALA A 63 13.20 7.15 -27.53
N LEU A 64 13.77 7.08 -26.31
CA LEU A 64 15.21 6.97 -26.09
C LEU A 64 15.77 5.61 -26.54
N VAL A 65 15.03 4.52 -26.28
CA VAL A 65 15.40 3.18 -26.76
C VAL A 65 15.32 3.10 -28.29
N ILE A 66 14.29 3.66 -28.92
CA ILE A 66 14.16 3.68 -30.39
C ILE A 66 15.30 4.50 -31.04
N LEU A 67 15.65 5.67 -30.48
CA LEU A 67 16.78 6.48 -30.95
C LEU A 67 18.11 5.74 -30.85
N ALA A 68 18.35 5.03 -29.74
CA ALA A 68 19.57 4.25 -29.56
C ALA A 68 19.68 3.07 -30.55
N VAL A 69 18.58 2.37 -30.80
CA VAL A 69 18.55 1.25 -31.76
C VAL A 69 18.69 1.73 -33.21
N ALA A 70 18.11 2.88 -33.56
CA ALA A 70 18.22 3.45 -34.91
C ALA A 70 19.60 4.04 -35.21
N ALA A 71 20.31 4.57 -34.19
CA ALA A 71 21.63 5.15 -34.35
C ALA A 71 22.77 4.11 -34.35
N LEU A 72 22.58 2.94 -33.73
CA LEU A 72 23.59 1.88 -33.65
C LEU A 72 24.15 1.41 -35.02
N PRO A 73 23.32 1.15 -36.05
CA PRO A 73 23.80 0.72 -37.37
C PRO A 73 24.67 1.78 -38.04
N LEU A 74 24.29 3.06 -37.92
CA LEU A 74 25.07 4.18 -38.46
C LEU A 74 26.45 4.27 -37.81
N VAL A 75 26.52 4.17 -36.48
CA VAL A 75 27.80 4.20 -35.76
C VAL A 75 28.69 3.01 -36.15
N LEU A 76 28.13 1.81 -36.26
CA LEU A 76 28.86 0.62 -36.68
C LEU A 76 29.42 0.75 -38.11
N THR A 77 28.62 1.27 -39.05
CA THR A 77 29.10 1.49 -40.43
C THR A 77 30.22 2.52 -40.52
N VAL A 78 30.17 3.59 -39.73
CA VAL A 78 31.25 4.60 -39.71
C VAL A 78 32.52 4.02 -39.06
N SER A 79 32.39 3.22 -38.00
CA SER A 79 33.54 2.54 -37.40
C SER A 79 34.21 1.53 -38.34
N ASP A 80 33.45 0.79 -39.13
CA ASP A 80 34.02 -0.16 -40.10
C ASP A 80 34.75 0.56 -41.25
N VAL A 81 34.24 1.72 -41.71
CA VAL A 81 34.91 2.53 -42.74
C VAL A 81 36.21 3.14 -42.21
N VAL A 82 36.24 3.66 -40.99
CA VAL A 82 37.46 4.22 -40.37
C VAL A 82 38.52 3.14 -40.14
N ARG A 83 38.13 1.89 -39.94
CA ARG A 83 39.06 0.77 -39.72
C ARG A 83 39.70 0.24 -41.01
N PHE A 84 39.19 0.66 -42.17
CA PHE A 84 39.62 0.21 -43.50
C PHE A 84 40.49 1.23 -44.26
N ILE A 85 40.67 2.44 -43.71
CA ILE A 85 41.58 3.50 -44.19
C ILE A 85 42.86 3.46 -43.36
#